data_AF-A0A8J7Q744-F1
#
_entry.id   AF-A0A8J7Q744-F1
#
_cell.length_a   1.000
_cell.length_b   1.000
_cell.length_c   1.000
_cell.angle_alpha   90.00
_cell.angle_beta   90.00
_cell.angle_gamma   90.00
#
_symmetry.space_group_name_H-M   'P 1'
#
loop_
_entity.id
_entity.type
_entity.pdbx_description
1 polymer ?
#
loop_
_entity_poly.entity_id
_entity_poly.type
_entity_poly.pdbx_seq_one_letter_code
_entity_poly.pdbx_strand_id
1 'polypeptide(L)'
;MAGDFESDESALRRAIEAAPADDAPWLVYADWLQEHSREAEATALRQFLPDVQAAVRAGRDVASVMKLVAGQGPVTSGWGLPVAPPARRPYPRREPRASAAAGRLGDPPVPPMAIAFLGSLVLGLLALGIDRGPPRQPADRFGGDARLVKEVLAKAQTSPRVADQQPSAGQRVRWPDDVPPPQAPVSAKPWIADELIGHTFRLEDDRSVLAFTFEADGVARIRQGLKDVFVMSGEGRWWIDGGGDLNVTGSDGRLLFVLTKTKTDGVRYEVTRGGRSEVFRREQAAP
;
A
#
# COMPACT_ATOMS: atom_id res chain seq x y z
N MET A 1 13.55 40.65 -17.47
CA MET A 1 13.13 39.26 -17.74
C MET A 1 13.40 38.46 -16.50
N ALA A 2 12.38 38.12 -15.71
CA ALA A 2 12.54 37.13 -14.65
C ALA A 2 12.61 35.78 -15.37
N GLY A 3 13.78 35.13 -15.38
CA GLY A 3 13.84 33.75 -15.83
C GLY A 3 12.98 32.93 -14.89
N ASP A 4 12.09 32.11 -15.44
CA ASP A 4 11.43 31.05 -14.67
C ASP A 4 12.53 30.10 -14.18
N PHE A 5 13.04 30.39 -12.99
CA PHE A 5 13.88 29.45 -12.28
C PHE A 5 12.96 28.29 -11.92
N GLU A 6 13.19 27.18 -12.62
CA GLU A 6 12.61 25.90 -12.28
C GLU A 6 12.85 25.63 -10.79
N SER A 7 11.78 25.43 -10.03
CA SER A 7 11.89 25.06 -8.63
C SER A 7 12.67 23.75 -8.50
N ASP A 8 13.53 23.64 -7.49
CA ASP A 8 14.28 22.42 -7.17
C ASP A 8 13.37 21.17 -7.11
N GLU A 9 12.13 21.33 -6.63
CA GLU A 9 11.13 20.26 -6.63
C GLU A 9 10.81 19.74 -8.04
N SER A 10 10.70 20.66 -9.01
CA SER A 10 10.42 20.32 -10.41
C SER A 10 11.61 19.60 -11.06
N ALA A 11 12.83 20.04 -10.76
CA ALA A 11 14.05 19.40 -11.25
C ALA A 11 14.17 17.96 -10.72
N LEU A 12 13.89 17.74 -9.44
CA LEU A 12 13.90 16.41 -8.82
C LEU A 12 12.81 15.49 -9.38
N ARG A 13 11.61 16.01 -9.65
CA ARG A 13 10.54 15.24 -10.31
C ARG A 13 10.94 14.81 -11.72
N ARG A 14 11.57 15.68 -12.52
CA ARG A 14 12.09 15.29 -13.83
C ARG A 14 13.20 14.24 -13.75
N ALA A 15 14.07 14.33 -12.73
CA ALA A 15 15.11 13.32 -12.52
C ALA A 15 14.49 11.93 -12.25
N ILE A 16 13.44 11.88 -11.44
CA ILE A 16 12.65 10.65 -11.18
C ILE A 16 11.98 10.14 -12.47
N GLU A 17 11.37 11.03 -13.26
CA GLU A 17 10.74 10.65 -14.53
C GLU A 17 11.74 10.09 -15.55
N ALA A 18 12.96 10.65 -15.60
CA ALA A 18 14.01 10.21 -16.49
C ALA A 18 14.61 8.84 -16.09
N ALA A 19 14.66 8.53 -14.80
CA ALA A 19 15.23 7.30 -14.27
C ALA A 19 14.38 6.70 -13.12
N PRO A 20 13.15 6.21 -13.41
CA PRO A 20 12.21 5.79 -12.36
C PRO A 20 12.64 4.51 -11.61
N ALA A 21 13.63 3.79 -12.14
CA ALA A 21 14.19 2.58 -11.53
C ALA A 21 15.47 2.83 -10.71
N ASP A 22 16.05 4.03 -10.80
CA ASP A 22 17.22 4.41 -9.98
C ASP A 22 16.71 4.91 -8.63
N ASP A 23 17.27 4.42 -7.53
CA ASP A 23 16.92 4.83 -6.17
C ASP A 23 17.39 6.26 -5.85
N ALA A 24 18.49 6.71 -6.46
CA ALA A 24 19.15 7.95 -6.08
C ALA A 24 18.24 9.20 -6.22
N PRO A 25 17.53 9.44 -7.34
CA PRO A 25 16.62 10.58 -7.46
C PRO A 25 15.50 10.58 -6.41
N TRP A 26 15.00 9.41 -6.01
CA TRP A 26 13.94 9.30 -5.01
C TRP A 26 14.42 9.64 -3.61
N LEU A 27 15.62 9.16 -3.24
CA LEU A 27 16.19 9.44 -1.92
C LEU A 27 16.52 10.93 -1.76
N VAL A 28 17.07 11.55 -2.81
CA VAL A 28 17.31 13.01 -2.83
C VAL A 28 15.99 13.78 -2.72
N TYR A 29 14.93 13.33 -3.39
CA TYR A 29 13.60 13.94 -3.22
C TYR A 29 13.05 13.75 -1.80
N ALA A 30 13.28 12.61 -1.16
CA ALA A 30 12.89 12.38 0.24
C ALA A 30 13.64 13.32 1.20
N ASP A 31 14.94 13.54 0.97
CA ASP A 31 15.75 14.49 1.75
C ASP A 31 15.24 15.92 1.55
N TRP A 32 14.95 16.31 0.30
CA TRP A 32 14.34 17.62 -0.01
C TRP A 32 12.99 17.80 0.70
N LEU A 33 12.12 16.78 0.73
CA LEU A 33 10.85 16.81 1.47
C LEU A 33 11.10 17.06 2.97
N GLN A 34 12.09 16.38 3.55
CA GLN A 34 12.44 16.54 4.95
C GLN A 34 12.95 17.96 5.26
N GLU A 35 13.82 18.52 4.41
CA GLU A 35 14.31 19.91 4.53
C GLU A 35 13.16 20.94 4.48
N HIS A 36 12.10 20.64 3.74
CA HIS A 36 10.90 21.47 3.62
C HIS A 36 9.82 21.16 4.65
N SER A 37 10.18 20.53 5.77
CA SER A 37 9.27 20.20 6.88
C SER A 37 8.13 19.23 6.51
N ARG A 38 8.31 18.40 5.48
CA ARG A 38 7.38 17.34 5.04
C ARG A 38 7.87 15.95 5.47
N GLU A 39 8.24 15.82 6.75
CA GLU A 39 8.91 14.62 7.31
C GLU A 39 8.06 13.34 7.20
N ALA A 40 6.74 13.45 7.37
CA ALA A 40 5.83 12.32 7.23
C ALA A 40 5.87 11.75 5.79
N GLU A 41 5.92 12.62 4.79
CA GLU A 41 5.98 12.23 3.38
C GLU A 41 7.34 11.65 3.01
N ALA A 42 8.43 12.26 3.50
CA ALA A 42 9.78 11.73 3.33
C ALA A 42 9.90 10.32 3.91
N THR A 43 9.34 10.10 5.10
CA THR A 43 9.33 8.78 5.77
C THR A 43 8.51 7.77 4.98
N ALA A 44 7.29 8.13 4.56
CA ALA A 44 6.44 7.28 3.74
C ALA A 44 7.13 6.92 2.41
N LEU A 45 7.73 7.90 1.72
CA LEU A 45 8.44 7.67 0.47
C LEU A 45 9.57 6.65 0.63
N ARG A 46 10.40 6.78 1.68
CA ARG A 46 11.49 5.85 1.97
C ARG A 46 10.99 4.45 2.35
N GLN A 47 9.96 4.37 3.20
CA GLN A 47 9.35 3.12 3.64
C GLN A 47 8.80 2.30 2.47
N PHE A 48 8.30 3.00 1.45
CA PHE A 48 7.51 2.43 0.38
C PHE A 48 8.14 2.57 -1.00
N LEU A 49 9.44 2.87 -1.05
CA LEU A 49 10.16 3.14 -2.28
C LEU A 49 9.97 2.04 -3.35
N PRO A 50 10.04 0.73 -3.04
CA PRO A 50 9.87 -0.32 -4.04
C PRO A 50 8.49 -0.29 -4.74
N ASP A 51 7.41 -0.02 -3.98
CA ASP A 51 6.04 0.01 -4.49
C ASP A 51 5.79 1.26 -5.33
N VAL A 52 6.31 2.40 -4.87
CA VAL A 52 6.29 3.69 -5.58
C VAL A 52 6.99 3.58 -6.94
N GLN A 53 8.19 3.01 -6.97
CA GLN A 53 8.93 2.76 -8.21
C GLN A 53 8.19 1.77 -9.14
N ALA A 54 7.60 0.71 -8.59
CA ALA A 54 6.82 -0.23 -9.37
C ALA A 54 5.61 0.44 -10.02
N ALA A 55 4.92 1.34 -9.30
CA ALA A 55 3.79 2.10 -9.83
C ALA A 55 4.20 3.03 -10.97
N VAL A 56 5.30 3.78 -10.83
CA VAL A 56 5.77 4.68 -11.89
C VAL A 56 6.28 3.88 -13.10
N ARG A 57 7.01 2.78 -12.90
CA ARG A 57 7.39 1.86 -13.99
C ARG A 57 6.18 1.24 -14.71
N ALA A 58 5.05 1.09 -14.02
CA ALA A 58 3.80 0.65 -14.62
C ALA A 58 3.07 1.78 -15.39
N GLY A 59 3.70 2.95 -15.56
CA GLY A 59 3.17 4.08 -16.31
C GLY A 59 2.28 5.01 -15.49
N ARG A 60 2.32 4.94 -14.15
CA ARG A 60 1.65 5.93 -13.31
C ARG A 60 2.44 7.24 -13.33
N ASP A 61 1.71 8.34 -13.41
CA ASP A 61 2.25 9.69 -13.32
C ASP A 61 2.89 9.95 -11.94
N VAL A 62 4.08 10.54 -11.92
CA VAL A 62 4.87 10.77 -10.71
C VAL A 62 4.13 11.70 -9.74
N ALA A 63 3.50 12.77 -10.24
CA ALA A 63 2.77 13.70 -9.38
C ALA A 63 1.57 13.02 -8.68
N SER A 64 0.89 12.11 -9.38
CA SER A 64 -0.20 11.30 -8.82
C SER A 64 0.29 10.33 -7.74
N VAL A 65 1.44 9.68 -7.94
CA VAL A 65 2.05 8.81 -6.93
C VAL A 65 2.50 9.61 -5.71
N MET A 66 3.08 10.79 -5.90
CA MET A 66 3.49 11.66 -4.78
C MET A 66 2.31 12.18 -3.97
N LYS A 67 1.16 12.48 -4.61
CA LYS A 67 -0.08 12.82 -3.88
C LYS A 67 -0.56 11.67 -3.00
N LEU A 68 -0.39 10.42 -3.44
CA LEU A 68 -0.72 9.24 -2.63
C LEU A 68 0.22 9.09 -1.44
N VAL A 69 1.54 9.26 -1.66
CA VAL A 69 2.55 9.28 -0.57
C VAL A 69 2.17 10.34 0.47
N ALA A 70 1.80 11.55 0.02
CA ALA A 70 1.41 12.66 0.89
C ALA A 70 0.16 12.36 1.73
N GLY A 71 -0.77 11.57 1.20
CA GLY A 71 -1.98 11.14 1.90
C GLY A 71 -1.77 9.99 2.89
N GLN A 72 -0.67 9.25 2.77
CA GLN A 72 -0.35 8.13 3.66
C GLN A 72 0.48 8.63 4.85
N GLY A 73 -0.20 8.89 5.97
CA GLY A 73 0.49 9.10 7.25
C GLY A 73 1.34 7.87 7.65
N PRO A 74 2.24 8.01 8.64
CA PRO A 74 3.30 7.04 8.97
C PRO A 74 2.85 5.66 9.50
N VAL A 75 1.58 5.25 9.33
CA VAL A 75 1.03 4.06 10.00
C VAL A 75 0.11 3.18 9.13
N THR A 76 0.00 3.42 7.83
CA THR A 76 -0.83 2.57 6.95
C THR A 76 0.01 1.49 6.27
N SER A 77 0.01 0.28 6.83
CA SER A 77 0.60 -0.89 6.19
C SER A 77 -0.31 -1.42 5.07
N GLY A 78 0.08 -1.19 3.81
CA GLY A 78 -0.55 -1.78 2.62
C GLY A 78 -1.03 -0.72 1.63
N TRP A 79 -0.42 -0.69 0.45
CA TRP A 79 -0.63 0.37 -0.53
C TRP A 79 -2.01 0.42 -1.19
N GLY A 80 -2.78 -0.66 -1.18
CA GLY A 80 -3.98 -0.76 -2.03
C GLY A 80 -3.71 -0.52 -3.52
N LEU A 81 -2.44 -0.37 -3.93
CA LEU A 81 -2.05 -0.19 -5.31
C LEU A 81 -2.22 -1.54 -6.00
N PRO A 82 -3.04 -1.62 -7.06
CA PRO A 82 -3.14 -2.85 -7.82
C PRO A 82 -1.75 -3.17 -8.38
N VAL A 83 -1.20 -4.31 -8.00
CA VAL A 83 -0.03 -4.89 -8.67
C VAL A 83 -0.35 -4.88 -10.16
N ALA A 84 0.50 -4.23 -10.97
CA ALA A 84 0.33 -4.25 -12.42
C ALA A 84 0.21 -5.72 -12.85
N PRO A 85 -0.86 -6.11 -13.57
CA PRO A 85 -1.02 -7.49 -13.98
C PRO A 85 0.25 -7.91 -14.71
N PRO A 86 0.79 -9.11 -14.45
CA PRO A 86 2.03 -9.54 -15.07
C PRO A 86 1.91 -9.34 -16.58
N ALA A 87 2.95 -8.75 -17.18
CA ALA A 87 3.00 -8.53 -18.63
C ALA A 87 2.54 -9.82 -19.30
N ARG A 88 1.45 -9.76 -20.08
CA ARG A 88 0.88 -10.93 -20.73
C ARG A 88 2.04 -11.63 -21.45
N ARG A 89 2.28 -12.90 -21.10
CA ARG A 89 3.26 -13.71 -21.85
C ARG A 89 2.92 -13.55 -23.32
N PRO A 90 3.89 -13.23 -24.20
CA PRO A 90 3.63 -13.18 -25.63
C PRO A 90 2.96 -14.50 -26.00
N TYR A 91 1.76 -14.40 -26.57
CA TYR A 91 1.05 -15.58 -27.05
C TYR A 91 2.04 -16.40 -27.88
N PRO A 92 2.16 -17.73 -27.64
CA PRO A 92 2.95 -18.56 -28.53
C PRO A 92 2.44 -18.28 -29.94
N ARG A 93 3.33 -17.76 -30.78
CA ARG A 93 3.06 -17.44 -32.17
C ARG A 93 2.46 -18.71 -32.75
N ARG A 94 1.17 -18.66 -33.10
CA ARG A 94 0.47 -19.79 -33.67
C ARG A 94 1.24 -20.17 -34.93
N GLU A 95 1.98 -21.28 -34.90
CA GLU A 95 2.65 -21.79 -36.08
C GLU A 95 1.59 -21.89 -37.17
N PRO A 96 1.82 -21.30 -38.36
CA PRO A 96 0.90 -21.46 -39.47
C PRO A 96 0.81 -22.96 -39.76
N ARG A 97 -0.35 -23.54 -39.43
CA ARG A 97 -0.72 -24.90 -39.82
C ARG A 97 -0.44 -24.99 -41.31
N ALA A 98 0.52 -25.84 -41.69
CA ALA A 98 0.89 -26.07 -43.08
C ALA A 98 -0.38 -26.31 -43.89
N SER A 99 -0.79 -25.28 -44.64
CA SER A 99 -1.86 -25.39 -45.60
C SER A 99 -1.26 -26.15 -46.77
N ALA A 100 -1.62 -27.43 -46.87
CA ALA A 100 -1.33 -28.24 -48.05
C ALA A 100 -2.16 -27.68 -49.22
N ALA A 101 -1.67 -26.59 -49.82
CA ALA A 101 -2.14 -26.05 -51.08
C ALA A 101 -1.03 -26.29 -52.11
N ALA A 102 -1.23 -27.35 -52.88
CA ALA A 102 -0.44 -27.67 -54.04
C ALA A 102 -0.50 -26.52 -55.07
N GLY A 103 0.67 -26.13 -55.55
CA GLY A 103 0.90 -25.76 -56.95
C GLY A 103 0.53 -24.33 -57.39
N ARG A 104 1.59 -23.55 -57.67
CA ARG A 104 1.86 -22.75 -58.90
C ARG A 104 2.69 -21.52 -58.50
N LEU A 105 4.00 -21.54 -58.75
CA LEU A 105 4.66 -21.07 -59.97
C LEU A 105 4.57 -19.53 -60.10
N GLY A 106 5.66 -18.84 -59.74
CA GLY A 106 5.92 -17.46 -60.15
C GLY A 106 6.56 -16.57 -59.07
N ASP A 107 7.84 -16.78 -58.76
CA ASP A 107 8.67 -15.77 -58.09
C ASP A 107 9.18 -14.75 -59.12
N PRO A 108 9.05 -13.43 -58.87
CA PRO A 108 9.98 -12.45 -59.41
C PRO A 108 11.06 -12.07 -58.36
N PRO A 109 12.29 -11.75 -58.80
CA PRO A 109 13.40 -11.45 -57.91
C PRO A 109 13.26 -10.06 -57.27
N VAL A 110 13.35 -9.99 -55.95
CA VAL A 110 13.51 -8.72 -55.21
C VAL A 110 14.99 -8.60 -54.78
N PRO A 111 15.69 -7.51 -55.17
CA PRO A 111 17.09 -7.30 -54.82
C PRO A 111 17.30 -6.89 -53.34
N PRO A 112 18.51 -7.09 -52.80
CA PRO A 112 18.83 -6.83 -51.40
C PRO A 112 19.05 -5.32 -51.16
N MET A 113 18.34 -4.74 -50.19
CA MET A 113 18.71 -3.45 -49.61
C MET A 113 18.85 -3.52 -48.10
N ALA A 114 20.13 -3.48 -47.69
CA ALA A 114 20.68 -2.62 -46.65
C ALA A 114 20.04 -2.67 -45.26
N ILE A 115 20.65 -3.51 -44.42
CA ILE A 115 20.81 -3.28 -42.99
C ILE A 115 21.83 -2.13 -42.83
N ALA A 116 21.41 -1.00 -42.29
CA ALA A 116 22.28 0.03 -41.71
C ALA A 116 21.75 0.30 -40.28
N PHE A 117 22.39 -0.20 -39.24
CA PHE A 117 23.43 0.49 -38.46
C PHE A 117 23.09 1.94 -38.13
N LEU A 118 22.76 2.21 -36.86
CA LEU A 118 23.10 3.45 -36.18
C LEU A 118 23.16 3.18 -34.67
N GLY A 119 24.31 2.68 -34.25
CA GLY A 119 24.82 2.89 -32.91
C GLY A 119 25.62 4.20 -32.85
N SER A 120 25.73 4.72 -31.64
CA SER A 120 26.67 5.75 -31.17
C SER A 120 26.34 7.22 -31.51
N LEU A 121 25.88 7.95 -30.49
CA LEU A 121 26.58 9.18 -30.12
C LEU A 121 26.72 9.27 -28.59
N VAL A 122 27.96 9.08 -28.15
CA VAL A 122 28.47 9.24 -26.80
C VAL A 122 29.30 10.51 -26.79
N LEU A 123 29.17 11.29 -25.71
CA LEU A 123 30.05 12.36 -25.22
C LEU A 123 30.21 13.66 -26.04
N GLY A 124 29.93 14.78 -25.36
CA GLY A 124 30.47 16.08 -25.72
C GLY A 124 29.97 17.23 -24.83
N LEU A 125 30.81 17.64 -23.87
CA LEU A 125 30.88 18.98 -23.26
C LEU A 125 29.88 19.36 -22.16
N LEU A 126 30.34 19.29 -20.90
CA LEU A 126 30.60 20.49 -20.08
C LEU A 126 31.33 20.10 -18.79
N ALA A 127 32.66 20.15 -18.87
CA ALA A 127 33.54 20.36 -17.72
C ALA A 127 34.06 21.80 -17.84
N LEU A 128 33.61 22.68 -16.93
CA LEU A 128 34.12 24.01 -16.56
C LEU A 128 33.19 24.40 -15.38
N GLY A 129 33.58 24.26 -14.12
CA GLY A 129 34.63 25.03 -13.46
C GLY A 129 33.96 26.03 -12.52
N ILE A 130 33.66 25.63 -11.28
CA ILE A 130 33.39 26.56 -10.17
C ILE A 130 34.25 26.17 -8.99
N ASP A 131 35.34 26.93 -8.90
CA ASP A 131 36.03 27.49 -7.74
C ASP A 131 35.62 27.02 -6.34
N ARG A 132 36.60 26.49 -5.60
CA ARG A 132 36.50 26.19 -4.16
C ARG A 132 36.87 27.43 -3.35
N GLY A 133 35.87 28.14 -2.85
CA GLY A 133 36.04 29.09 -1.74
C GLY A 133 36.18 28.38 -0.39
N PRO A 134 36.97 28.91 0.57
CA PRO A 134 37.18 28.29 1.88
C PRO A 134 35.94 28.42 2.80
N PRO A 135 35.79 27.53 3.79
CA PRO A 135 34.62 27.50 4.66
C PRO A 135 34.57 28.71 5.60
N ARG A 136 33.43 29.41 5.61
CA ARG A 136 33.09 30.37 6.67
C ARG A 136 32.68 29.61 7.92
N GLN A 137 33.33 29.91 9.03
CA GLN A 137 32.98 29.48 10.38
C GLN A 137 31.57 29.97 10.77
N PRO A 138 30.79 29.15 11.49
CA PRO A 138 29.50 29.56 12.04
C PRO A 138 29.70 30.49 13.24
N ALA A 139 28.93 31.58 13.26
CA ALA A 139 28.80 32.44 14.43
C ALA A 139 27.94 31.75 15.49
N ASP A 140 28.50 31.65 16.69
CA ASP A 140 27.82 31.39 17.96
C ASP A 140 26.55 32.23 18.11
N ARG A 141 25.38 31.59 18.13
CA ARG A 141 24.18 32.20 18.73
C ARG A 141 23.06 31.21 19.02
N PHE A 142 23.25 30.32 20.00
CA PHE A 142 22.12 29.82 20.78
C PHE A 142 22.55 29.71 22.24
N GLY A 143 22.20 30.75 23.00
CA GLY A 143 22.21 30.75 24.45
C GLY A 143 21.25 29.70 24.97
N GLY A 144 21.78 28.80 25.79
CA GLY A 144 21.08 27.62 26.29
C GLY A 144 19.99 27.95 27.29
N ASP A 145 18.89 27.20 27.17
CA ASP A 145 17.89 27.02 28.21
C ASP A 145 18.03 25.60 28.81
N ALA A 146 19.22 25.33 29.35
CA ALA A 146 19.59 24.03 29.93
C ALA A 146 19.20 23.87 31.42
N ARG A 147 18.24 24.68 31.92
CA ARG A 147 17.79 24.61 33.32
C ARG A 147 16.47 23.85 33.53
N LEU A 148 15.69 23.58 32.48
CA LEU A 148 14.38 22.92 32.64
C LEU A 148 14.42 21.38 32.66
N VAL A 149 15.52 20.75 32.23
CA VAL A 149 15.60 19.27 32.16
C VAL A 149 16.07 18.62 33.46
N LYS A 150 16.70 19.37 34.39
CA LYS A 150 17.15 18.81 35.67
C LYS A 150 16.05 18.71 36.74
N GLU A 151 14.95 19.46 36.60
CA GLU A 151 13.89 19.47 37.61
C GLU A 151 12.85 18.35 37.42
N VAL A 152 12.67 17.88 36.19
CA VAL A 152 11.71 16.78 35.89
C VAL A 152 12.28 15.40 36.26
N LEU A 153 13.61 15.23 36.24
CA LEU A 153 14.24 13.95 36.59
C LEU A 153 14.38 13.74 38.11
N ALA A 154 14.34 14.81 38.91
CA ALA A 154 14.42 14.72 40.38
C ALA A 154 13.10 14.29 41.05
N LYS A 155 11.98 14.26 40.33
CA LYS A 155 10.65 13.95 40.88
C LYS A 155 10.21 12.49 40.69
N ALA A 156 10.99 11.67 39.97
CA ALA A 156 10.67 10.26 39.69
C ALA A 156 11.29 9.26 40.69
N GLN A 157 12.03 9.71 41.70
CA GLN A 157 12.73 8.83 42.66
C GLN A 157 12.14 8.82 44.08
N THR A 158 10.98 9.44 44.31
CA THR A 158 10.29 9.44 45.61
C THR A 158 8.97 8.66 45.54
N SER A 159 9.03 7.39 45.15
CA SER A 159 7.94 6.45 45.45
C SER A 159 8.21 5.77 46.79
N PRO A 160 7.27 5.83 47.75
CA PRO A 160 7.43 5.17 49.03
C PRO A 160 7.47 3.65 48.84
N ARG A 161 8.54 3.06 49.38
CA ARG A 161 8.77 1.63 49.53
C ARG A 161 7.59 1.03 50.31
N VAL A 162 6.72 0.29 49.64
CA VAL A 162 5.61 -0.43 50.26
C VAL A 162 6.21 -1.47 51.20
N ALA A 163 5.99 -1.23 52.49
CA ALA A 163 6.38 -2.08 53.59
C ALA A 163 5.57 -3.38 53.59
N ASP A 164 6.30 -4.47 53.86
CA ASP A 164 5.89 -5.75 54.43
C ASP A 164 4.38 -5.93 54.71
N GLN A 165 3.67 -6.54 53.75
CA GLN A 165 2.41 -7.23 54.04
C GLN A 165 2.68 -8.73 54.12
N GLN A 166 2.81 -9.21 55.34
CA GLN A 166 2.87 -10.62 55.69
C GLN A 166 1.47 -11.23 55.56
N PRO A 167 1.23 -12.20 54.66
CA PRO A 167 -0.09 -12.76 54.46
C PRO A 167 -0.49 -13.67 55.63
N SER A 168 -1.66 -13.40 56.20
CA SER A 168 -2.30 -14.25 57.21
C SER A 168 -2.57 -15.65 56.65
N ALA A 169 -2.09 -16.66 57.37
CA ALA A 169 -2.36 -18.06 57.09
C ALA A 169 -3.86 -18.36 57.23
N GLY A 170 -4.54 -18.65 56.10
CA GLY A 170 -5.94 -19.09 56.13
C GLY A 170 -6.69 -19.07 54.80
N GLN A 171 -6.19 -18.39 53.77
CA GLN A 171 -6.88 -18.33 52.48
C GLN A 171 -6.40 -19.47 51.56
N ARG A 172 -7.26 -20.48 51.32
CA ARG A 172 -7.00 -21.50 50.31
C ARG A 172 -6.91 -20.83 48.93
N VAL A 173 -5.71 -20.78 48.39
CA VAL A 173 -5.42 -20.35 47.01
C VAL A 173 -6.17 -21.28 46.05
N ARG A 174 -7.17 -20.75 45.36
CA ARG A 174 -7.80 -21.40 44.21
C ARG A 174 -6.84 -21.21 43.03
N TRP A 175 -6.23 -22.30 42.57
CA TRP A 175 -5.26 -22.26 41.47
C TRP A 175 -5.95 -21.78 40.17
N PRO A 176 -5.29 -20.96 39.35
CA PRO A 176 -5.83 -20.43 38.09
C PRO A 176 -6.11 -21.49 37.00
N ASP A 177 -5.81 -22.76 37.26
CA ASP A 177 -5.89 -23.85 36.28
C ASP A 177 -7.31 -24.45 36.12
N ASP A 178 -8.30 -23.94 36.85
CA ASP A 178 -9.72 -24.28 36.68
C ASP A 178 -10.41 -23.46 35.56
N VAL A 179 -9.67 -22.68 34.77
CA VAL A 179 -10.23 -22.07 33.55
C VAL A 179 -10.38 -23.19 32.52
N PRO A 180 -11.60 -23.57 32.11
CA PRO A 180 -11.77 -24.56 31.06
C PRO A 180 -10.96 -24.09 29.84
N PRO A 181 -10.16 -24.97 29.22
CA PRO A 181 -9.32 -24.59 28.09
C PRO A 181 -10.19 -23.86 27.06
N PRO A 182 -9.70 -22.74 26.48
CA PRO A 182 -10.47 -22.00 25.49
C PRO A 182 -10.94 -23.00 24.45
N GLN A 183 -12.26 -23.21 24.39
CA GLN A 183 -12.85 -24.18 23.49
C GLN A 183 -12.30 -23.87 22.10
N ALA A 184 -11.72 -24.88 21.45
CA ALA A 184 -11.20 -24.73 20.11
C ALA A 184 -12.29 -24.04 19.27
N PRO A 185 -11.97 -22.95 18.55
CA PRO A 185 -12.97 -22.18 17.84
C PRO A 185 -13.71 -23.14 16.91
N VAL A 186 -15.03 -23.27 17.14
CA VAL A 186 -15.90 -24.04 16.27
C VAL A 186 -15.75 -23.41 14.89
N SER A 187 -15.11 -24.13 13.98
CA SER A 187 -14.89 -23.69 12.61
C SER A 187 -16.23 -23.21 12.05
N ALA A 188 -16.31 -21.93 11.67
CA ALA A 188 -17.54 -21.40 11.12
C ALA A 188 -17.96 -22.20 9.88
N LYS A 189 -19.27 -22.38 9.73
CA LYS A 189 -19.85 -22.90 8.49
C LYS A 189 -19.40 -22.02 7.31
N PRO A 190 -19.33 -22.56 6.08
CA PRO A 190 -19.19 -21.80 4.84
C PRO A 190 -20.08 -20.55 4.77
N TRP A 191 -19.72 -19.59 3.91
CA TRP A 191 -20.66 -18.54 3.54
C TRP A 191 -21.90 -19.12 2.86
N ILE A 192 -23.06 -18.51 3.09
CA ILE A 192 -24.31 -18.80 2.39
C ILE A 192 -24.91 -17.51 1.84
N ALA A 193 -25.45 -17.54 0.62
CA ALA A 193 -25.95 -16.33 -0.06
C ALA A 193 -27.03 -15.59 0.75
N ASP A 194 -27.93 -16.33 1.41
CA ASP A 194 -29.03 -15.78 2.21
C ASP A 194 -28.58 -14.94 3.41
N GLU A 195 -27.36 -15.17 3.92
CA GLU A 195 -26.84 -14.34 5.02
C GLU A 195 -26.23 -13.01 4.51
N LEU A 196 -25.88 -12.97 3.22
CA LEU A 196 -25.22 -11.83 2.57
C LEU A 196 -26.22 -10.84 1.97
N ILE A 197 -27.21 -11.36 1.25
CA ILE A 197 -28.12 -10.57 0.43
C ILE A 197 -28.96 -9.63 1.30
N GLY A 198 -29.02 -8.35 0.92
CA GLY A 198 -29.81 -7.34 1.65
C GLY A 198 -29.16 -6.83 2.94
N HIS A 199 -27.89 -7.19 3.17
CA HIS A 199 -27.11 -6.73 4.31
C HIS A 199 -25.86 -5.97 3.88
N THR A 200 -25.40 -5.11 4.77
CA THR A 200 -24.11 -4.43 4.66
C THR A 200 -23.15 -4.99 5.69
N PHE A 201 -21.98 -5.45 5.24
CA PHE A 201 -20.90 -5.96 6.09
C PHE A 201 -19.85 -4.88 6.23
N ARG A 202 -19.75 -4.29 7.41
CA ARG A 202 -18.89 -3.15 7.70
C ARG A 202 -17.75 -3.55 8.63
N LEU A 203 -16.53 -3.39 8.15
CA LEU A 203 -15.33 -3.34 8.95
C LEU A 203 -15.03 -1.86 9.23
N GLU A 204 -15.04 -1.50 10.51
CA GLU A 204 -14.67 -0.17 10.96
C GLU A 204 -13.51 -0.32 11.94
N ASP A 205 -12.37 0.26 11.60
CA ASP A 205 -11.30 0.52 12.53
C ASP A 205 -11.27 2.02 12.89
N ASP A 206 -10.34 2.43 13.76
CA ASP A 206 -10.26 3.82 14.23
C ASP A 206 -10.00 4.85 13.11
N ARG A 207 -9.53 4.41 11.94
CA ARG A 207 -9.05 5.27 10.84
C ARG A 207 -9.65 4.93 9.49
N SER A 208 -10.18 3.73 9.29
CA SER A 208 -10.64 3.23 7.99
C SER A 208 -12.00 2.56 8.07
N VAL A 209 -12.74 2.68 6.97
CA VAL A 209 -14.03 2.02 6.77
C VAL A 209 -13.93 1.18 5.50
N LEU A 210 -14.31 -0.09 5.61
CA LEU A 210 -14.55 -0.99 4.50
C LEU A 210 -15.93 -1.59 4.67
N ALA A 211 -16.82 -1.35 3.71
CA ALA A 211 -18.18 -1.87 3.73
C ALA A 211 -18.53 -2.55 2.41
N PHE A 212 -19.21 -3.68 2.50
CA PHE A 212 -19.73 -4.43 1.37
C PHE A 212 -21.25 -4.53 1.48
N THR A 213 -21.97 -4.21 0.41
CA THR A 213 -23.39 -4.51 0.28
C THR A 213 -23.58 -5.49 -0.87
N PHE A 214 -24.18 -6.64 -0.60
CA PHE A 214 -24.33 -7.72 -1.57
C PHE A 214 -25.78 -7.78 -2.07
N GLU A 215 -25.95 -7.69 -3.38
CA GLU A 215 -27.25 -7.79 -4.05
C GLU A 215 -27.49 -9.20 -4.58
N ALA A 216 -28.76 -9.57 -4.73
CA ALA A 216 -29.18 -10.92 -5.13
C ALA A 216 -28.76 -11.30 -6.57
N ASP A 217 -28.48 -10.31 -7.42
CA ASP A 217 -28.06 -10.47 -8.80
C ASP A 217 -26.53 -10.68 -8.96
N GLY A 218 -25.83 -10.81 -7.83
CA GLY A 218 -24.38 -10.97 -7.78
C GLY A 218 -23.59 -9.67 -7.83
N VAL A 219 -24.24 -8.49 -7.75
CA VAL A 219 -23.55 -7.19 -7.64
C VAL A 219 -23.10 -6.96 -6.19
N ALA A 220 -21.86 -6.50 -6.03
CA ALA A 220 -21.31 -6.05 -4.75
C ALA A 220 -21.01 -4.55 -4.83
N ARG A 221 -21.63 -3.77 -3.94
CA ARG A 221 -21.26 -2.36 -3.74
C ARG A 221 -20.19 -2.31 -2.67
N ILE A 222 -19.05 -1.73 -3.02
CA ILE A 222 -17.86 -1.68 -2.17
C ILE A 222 -17.65 -0.22 -1.78
N ARG A 223 -17.55 0.04 -0.49
CA ARG A 223 -17.19 1.36 0.04
C ARG A 223 -15.91 1.21 0.85
N GLN A 224 -14.86 1.91 0.46
CA GLN A 224 -13.58 1.86 1.15
C GLN A 224 -13.01 3.27 1.32
N GLY A 225 -12.46 3.56 2.49
CA GLY A 225 -11.73 4.81 2.67
C GLY A 225 -11.36 5.11 4.11
N LEU A 226 -10.94 6.36 4.35
CA LEU A 226 -10.63 6.84 5.69
C LEU A 226 -11.89 7.34 6.37
N LYS A 227 -12.03 7.01 7.65
CA LYS A 227 -13.12 7.49 8.49
C LYS A 227 -13.12 9.03 8.49
N ASP A 228 -14.30 9.62 8.29
CA ASP A 228 -14.55 11.08 8.28
C ASP A 228 -13.86 11.91 7.17
N VAL A 229 -13.08 11.30 6.26
CA VAL A 229 -12.33 12.04 5.22
C VAL A 229 -12.88 11.76 3.83
N PHE A 230 -12.77 10.52 3.38
CA PHE A 230 -13.03 10.17 1.99
C PHE A 230 -13.41 8.71 1.90
N VAL A 231 -14.55 8.43 1.26
CA VAL A 231 -15.03 7.08 0.99
C VAL A 231 -15.14 6.90 -0.51
N MET A 232 -14.23 6.12 -1.08
CA MET A 232 -14.39 5.62 -2.44
C MET A 232 -15.54 4.64 -2.47
N SER A 233 -16.42 4.80 -3.45
CA SER A 233 -17.47 3.82 -3.75
C SER A 233 -17.15 3.19 -5.10
N GLY A 234 -17.28 1.88 -5.18
CA GLY A 234 -17.10 1.11 -6.40
C GLY A 234 -18.14 0.00 -6.47
N GLU A 235 -18.32 -0.52 -7.67
CA GLU A 235 -19.16 -1.68 -7.93
C GLU A 235 -18.29 -2.85 -8.38
N GLY A 236 -18.81 -4.04 -8.14
CA GLY A 236 -18.11 -5.29 -8.32
C GLY A 236 -19.06 -6.45 -8.48
N ARG A 237 -18.51 -7.65 -8.64
CA ARG A 237 -19.28 -8.91 -8.62
C ARG A 237 -18.84 -9.75 -7.44
N TRP A 238 -19.77 -10.49 -6.85
CA TRP A 238 -19.48 -11.45 -5.80
C TRP A 238 -20.00 -12.84 -6.13
N TRP A 239 -19.36 -13.85 -5.55
CA TRP A 239 -19.82 -15.23 -5.55
C TRP A 239 -19.20 -15.99 -4.37
N ILE A 240 -19.79 -17.13 -4.01
CA ILE A 240 -19.22 -18.07 -3.05
C ILE A 240 -18.65 -19.23 -3.87
N ASP A 241 -17.39 -19.59 -3.66
CA ASP A 241 -16.77 -20.71 -4.37
C ASP A 241 -17.12 -22.07 -3.76
N GLY A 242 -16.60 -23.15 -4.36
CA GLY A 242 -16.85 -24.52 -3.88
C GLY A 242 -16.24 -24.83 -2.51
N GLY A 243 -15.30 -24.01 -2.02
CA GLY A 243 -14.74 -24.10 -0.67
C GLY A 243 -15.57 -23.35 0.37
N GLY A 244 -16.54 -22.54 -0.07
CA GLY A 244 -17.35 -21.71 0.81
C GLY A 244 -16.77 -20.34 1.08
N ASP A 245 -15.73 -19.93 0.37
CA ASP A 245 -15.11 -18.60 0.50
C ASP A 245 -15.89 -17.57 -0.34
N LEU A 246 -16.08 -16.38 0.25
CA LEU A 246 -16.73 -15.27 -0.42
C LEU A 246 -15.70 -14.50 -1.24
N ASN A 247 -15.88 -14.50 -2.55
CA ASN A 247 -15.02 -13.83 -3.52
C ASN A 247 -15.69 -12.55 -3.99
N VAL A 248 -14.94 -11.44 -4.03
CA VAL A 248 -15.42 -10.12 -4.47
C VAL A 248 -14.44 -9.53 -5.48
N THR A 249 -14.97 -9.11 -6.62
CA THR A 249 -14.23 -8.46 -7.72
C THR A 249 -14.54 -6.98 -7.82
N GLY A 250 -13.68 -6.22 -8.48
CA GLY A 250 -13.96 -4.85 -8.91
C GLY A 250 -14.73 -4.82 -10.23
N SER A 251 -15.11 -3.62 -10.65
CA SER A 251 -15.79 -3.37 -11.93
C SER A 251 -14.95 -3.76 -13.15
N ASP A 252 -13.63 -3.83 -13.00
CA ASP A 252 -12.68 -4.32 -14.00
C ASP A 252 -12.58 -5.86 -14.05
N GLY A 253 -13.37 -6.56 -13.24
CA GLY A 253 -13.38 -8.02 -13.13
C GLY A 253 -12.20 -8.61 -12.37
N ARG A 254 -11.30 -7.79 -11.80
CA ARG A 254 -10.19 -8.29 -10.99
C ARG A 254 -10.67 -8.69 -9.61
N LEU A 255 -10.17 -9.81 -9.10
CA LEU A 255 -10.42 -10.25 -7.75
C LEU A 255 -9.79 -9.27 -6.75
N LEU A 256 -10.62 -8.63 -5.93
CA LEU A 256 -10.19 -7.67 -4.92
C LEU A 256 -10.07 -8.33 -3.55
N PHE A 257 -11.04 -9.16 -3.19
CA PHE A 257 -11.12 -9.76 -1.86
C PHE A 257 -11.52 -11.23 -1.94
N VAL A 258 -10.87 -12.03 -1.11
CA VAL A 258 -11.29 -13.38 -0.72
C VAL A 258 -11.49 -13.35 0.78
N LEU A 259 -12.71 -13.69 1.21
CA LEU A 259 -13.18 -13.57 2.58
C LEU A 259 -13.54 -14.96 3.10
N THR A 260 -12.69 -15.53 3.96
CA THR A 260 -12.94 -16.83 4.59
C THR A 260 -13.58 -16.64 5.96
N LYS A 261 -14.83 -17.09 6.15
CA LYS A 261 -15.51 -16.98 7.45
C LYS A 261 -14.87 -17.93 8.45
N THR A 262 -14.36 -17.40 9.56
CA THR A 262 -13.74 -18.22 10.62
C THR A 262 -14.65 -18.37 11.83
N LYS A 263 -15.40 -17.32 12.18
CA LYS A 263 -16.37 -17.31 13.28
C LYS A 263 -17.53 -16.37 12.99
N THR A 264 -18.72 -16.67 13.51
CA THR A 264 -19.85 -15.73 13.46
C THR A 264 -20.80 -15.92 14.64
N ASP A 265 -21.40 -14.82 15.11
CA ASP A 265 -22.53 -14.82 16.05
C ASP A 265 -23.84 -14.34 15.38
N GLY A 266 -23.84 -14.20 14.05
CA GLY A 266 -24.96 -13.68 13.26
C GLY A 266 -24.93 -12.16 13.06
N VAL A 267 -24.30 -11.41 13.97
CA VAL A 267 -24.12 -9.95 13.91
C VAL A 267 -22.68 -9.58 13.58
N ARG A 268 -21.71 -10.31 14.12
CA ARG A 268 -20.28 -10.15 13.90
C ARG A 268 -19.73 -11.37 13.19
N TYR A 269 -18.91 -11.11 12.18
CA TYR A 269 -18.30 -12.11 11.33
C TYR A 269 -16.79 -11.91 11.44
N GLU A 270 -16.11 -12.86 12.06
CA GLU A 270 -14.67 -12.95 11.98
C GLU A 270 -14.31 -13.63 10.66
N VAL A 271 -13.47 -12.95 9.89
CA VAL A 271 -13.17 -13.28 8.50
C VAL A 271 -11.67 -13.16 8.30
N THR A 272 -11.07 -14.14 7.63
CA THR A 272 -9.69 -14.01 7.14
C THR A 272 -9.70 -13.38 5.75
N ARG A 273 -9.02 -12.24 5.61
CA ARG A 273 -8.83 -11.50 4.35
C ARG A 273 -7.34 -11.30 4.09
N GLY A 274 -6.83 -11.86 3.00
CA GLY A 274 -5.40 -11.78 2.68
C GLY A 274 -4.48 -12.30 3.80
N GLY A 275 -4.92 -13.33 4.54
CA GLY A 275 -4.21 -13.90 5.68
C GLY A 275 -4.36 -13.15 7.02
N ARG A 276 -5.13 -12.05 7.06
CA ARG A 276 -5.40 -11.28 8.29
C ARG A 276 -6.79 -11.58 8.82
N SER A 277 -6.92 -11.82 10.12
CA SER A 277 -8.24 -11.91 10.76
C SER A 277 -8.81 -10.51 10.99
N GLU A 278 -10.05 -10.31 10.55
CA GLU A 278 -10.80 -9.05 10.63
C GLU A 278 -12.23 -9.33 11.09
N VAL A 279 -12.86 -8.37 11.77
CA VAL A 279 -14.24 -8.52 12.28
C VAL A 279 -15.17 -7.57 11.57
N PHE A 280 -16.06 -8.11 10.75
CA PHE A 280 -17.13 -7.38 10.09
C PHE A 280 -18.39 -7.38 10.94
N ARG A 281 -19.10 -6.26 10.98
CA ARG A 281 -20.46 -6.17 11.52
C ARG A 281 -21.47 -6.23 10.39
N ARG A 282 -22.49 -7.06 10.54
CA ARG A 282 -23.64 -7.14 9.64
C ARG A 282 -24.67 -6.12 10.07
N GLU A 283 -25.07 -5.27 9.14
CA GLU A 283 -26.09 -4.24 9.29
C GLU A 283 -27.17 -4.48 8.23
N GLN A 284 -28.41 -4.07 8.49
CA GLN A 284 -29.43 -4.05 7.45
C GLN A 284 -29.01 -3.05 6.37
N ALA A 285 -29.05 -3.44 5.09
CA ALA A 285 -28.80 -2.46 4.03
C ALA A 285 -29.88 -1.38 4.09
N ALA A 286 -29.46 -0.11 3.96
CA ALA A 286 -30.41 0.97 3.79
C ALA A 286 -31.19 0.76 2.47
N PRO A 287 -32.52 1.01 2.47
CA PRO A 287 -33.34 0.89 1.27
C PRO A 287 -32.90 1.87 0.17
#